data_AF-A0A9D5A6W4-F1
#
_entry.id   AF-A0A9D5A6W4-F1
#
_cell.length_a   1.000
_cell.length_b   1.000
_cell.length_c   1.000
_cell.angle_alpha   90.00
_cell.angle_beta   90.00
_cell.angle_gamma   90.00
#
_symmetry.space_group_name_H-M   'P 1'
#
loop_
_entity.id
_entity.type
_entity.pdbx_description
1 polymer ?
#
loop_
_entity_poly.entity_id
_entity_poly.type
_entity_poly.pdbx_seq_one_letter_code
_entity_poly.pdbx_strand_id
1 'polypeptide(L)'
;MQITTLIDVIADRHEVAPLIKLTVSDHANSSDHELPPKLDLSYEELGSKLVNFARSRNVTLEFRVVSSSYTNDETLSNSNSYVHESISSSAATTTITSLRSLFHKALRGLDPTLVVLVDEDVDLTSSNLVSRLRSAFNYLWIPYDTEETFLPRGSKQRQWYEADICWKIENVIDPEGVQRVERVERVQRMRNANFQGVGFGEECVVEVKPMLDGTCCWMGIEERR
;
A
#
# COMPACT_ATOMS: atom_id res chain seq x y z
N MET A 1 -8.98 1.15 11.67
CA MET A 1 -8.98 -0.09 12.47
C MET A 1 -7.58 -0.56 12.86
N GLN A 2 -6.60 -0.63 11.95
CA GLN A 2 -5.26 -1.15 12.29
C GLN A 2 -4.57 -0.44 13.47
N ILE A 3 -4.59 0.90 13.48
CA ILE A 3 -3.93 1.69 14.54
C ILE A 3 -4.61 1.54 15.91
N THR A 4 -5.94 1.39 15.96
CA THR A 4 -6.66 1.23 17.24
C THR A 4 -6.31 -0.10 17.91
N THR A 5 -6.26 -1.19 17.14
CA THR A 5 -5.85 -2.50 17.69
C THR A 5 -4.39 -2.47 18.17
N LEU A 6 -3.50 -1.80 17.44
CA LEU A 6 -2.11 -1.62 17.86
C LEU A 6 -2.00 -0.86 19.20
N ILE A 7 -2.80 0.20 19.38
CA ILE A 7 -2.85 0.96 20.64
C ILE A 7 -3.28 0.06 21.80
N ASP A 8 -4.31 -0.76 21.60
CA ASP A 8 -4.80 -1.69 22.63
C ASP A 8 -3.70 -2.70 23.03
N VAL A 9 -3.04 -3.31 22.05
CA VAL A 9 -1.94 -4.26 22.31
C VAL A 9 -0.78 -3.59 23.06
N ILE A 10 -0.43 -2.34 22.72
CA ILE A 10 0.64 -1.60 23.41
C ILE A 10 0.25 -1.27 24.85
N ALA A 11 -1.02 -0.88 25.07
CA ALA A 11 -1.54 -0.58 26.40
C ALA A 11 -1.50 -1.80 27.33
N ASP A 12 -1.82 -2.98 26.82
CA ASP A 12 -1.88 -4.21 27.61
C ASP A 12 -0.50 -4.84 27.85
N ARG A 13 0.45 -4.63 26.93
CA ARG A 13 1.78 -5.28 26.98
C ARG A 13 2.78 -4.58 27.91
N HIS A 14 2.62 -3.28 28.16
CA HIS A 14 3.61 -2.47 28.86
C HIS A 14 3.08 -1.89 30.16
N GLU A 15 3.78 -2.11 31.28
CA GLU A 15 3.46 -1.47 32.56
C GLU A 15 3.48 0.06 32.47
N VAL A 16 4.39 0.60 31.65
CA VAL A 16 4.44 2.01 31.26
C VAL A 16 4.45 2.08 29.73
N ALA A 17 3.34 2.52 29.15
CA ALA A 17 3.19 2.60 27.71
C ALA A 17 4.18 3.61 27.08
N PRO A 18 4.83 3.27 25.96
CA PRO A 18 5.70 4.19 25.25
C PRO A 18 4.91 5.33 24.58
N LEU A 19 5.61 6.44 24.29
CA LEU A 19 5.11 7.49 23.40
C LEU A 19 5.05 6.95 21.97
N ILE A 20 3.87 7.03 21.35
CA ILE A 20 3.68 6.68 19.94
C ILE A 20 3.66 7.97 19.12
N LYS A 21 4.45 8.03 18.05
CA LYS A 21 4.37 9.10 17.04
C LYS A 21 3.89 8.51 15.73
N LEU A 22 2.68 8.86 15.31
CA LEU A 22 2.08 8.42 14.06
C LEU A 22 2.13 9.57 13.04
N THR A 23 2.86 9.36 11.94
CA THR A 23 2.90 10.29 10.81
C THR A 23 2.20 9.68 9.62
N VAL A 24 1.24 10.39 9.04
CA VAL A 24 0.47 9.96 7.86
C VAL A 24 0.74 10.91 6.71
N SER A 25 0.93 10.36 5.51
CA SER A 25 1.08 11.14 4.28
C SER A 25 -0.29 11.41 3.68
N ASP A 26 -0.60 12.68 3.43
CA ASP A 26 -1.84 13.11 2.76
C ASP A 26 -1.56 13.60 1.34
N HIS A 27 -2.42 13.26 0.38
CA HIS A 27 -2.24 13.65 -1.01
C HIS A 27 -2.94 14.99 -1.27
N ALA A 28 -2.18 16.10 -1.24
CA ALA A 28 -2.72 17.46 -1.21
C ALA A 28 -3.53 17.90 -2.44
N ASN A 29 -3.46 17.18 -3.57
CA ASN A 29 -3.98 17.65 -4.87
C ASN A 29 -4.85 16.63 -5.62
N SER A 30 -5.94 16.12 -5.02
CA SER A 30 -6.95 15.33 -5.75
C SER A 30 -8.18 16.16 -6.09
N SER A 31 -8.02 17.23 -6.87
CA SER A 31 -9.18 17.97 -7.41
C SER A 31 -9.77 17.35 -8.69
N ASP A 32 -9.09 16.40 -9.34
CA ASP A 32 -9.54 15.85 -10.64
C ASP A 32 -9.63 14.32 -10.75
N HIS A 33 -9.08 13.55 -9.80
CA HIS A 33 -9.28 12.09 -9.76
C HIS A 33 -9.54 11.64 -8.32
N GLU A 34 -10.84 11.53 -8.00
CA GLU A 34 -11.35 10.94 -6.76
C GLU A 34 -11.12 9.43 -6.76
N LEU A 35 -9.88 9.00 -6.52
CA LEU A 35 -9.56 7.58 -6.41
C LEU A 35 -10.14 7.05 -5.09
N PRO A 36 -11.05 6.05 -5.13
CA PRO A 36 -11.51 5.37 -3.91
C PRO A 36 -10.35 4.56 -3.27
N PRO A 37 -10.47 4.19 -1.98
CA PRO A 37 -11.58 4.46 -1.07
C PRO A 37 -11.54 5.87 -0.48
N LYS A 38 -12.69 6.55 -0.47
CA LYS A 38 -12.85 7.83 0.23
C LYS A 38 -12.87 7.56 1.73
N LEU A 39 -12.07 8.32 2.50
CA LEU A 39 -12.28 8.40 3.93
C LEU A 39 -13.55 9.21 4.18
N ASP A 40 -14.46 8.69 5.01
CA ASP A 40 -15.70 9.39 5.40
C ASP A 40 -15.43 10.61 6.32
N LEU A 41 -14.17 10.93 6.60
CA LEU A 41 -13.72 11.94 7.57
C LEU A 41 -12.34 12.47 7.20
N SER A 42 -12.01 13.68 7.67
CA SER A 42 -10.71 14.30 7.38
C SER A 42 -9.57 13.69 8.22
N TYR A 43 -8.32 13.88 7.80
CA TYR A 43 -7.17 13.41 8.58
C TYR A 43 -7.06 14.10 9.95
N GLU A 44 -7.54 15.35 10.09
CA GLU A 44 -7.63 16.05 11.38
C GLU A 44 -8.65 15.39 12.32
N GLU A 45 -9.82 15.03 11.79
CA GLU A 45 -10.86 14.33 12.55
C GLU A 45 -10.38 12.92 12.94
N LEU A 46 -9.72 12.21 12.02
CA LEU A 46 -9.12 10.91 12.27
C LEU A 46 -8.08 11.00 13.39
N GLY A 47 -7.14 11.94 13.26
CA GLY A 47 -6.08 12.17 14.22
C GLY A 47 -6.62 12.47 15.62
N SER A 48 -7.62 13.34 15.70
CA SER A 48 -8.28 13.69 16.97
C SER A 48 -8.95 12.48 17.63
N LYS A 49 -9.65 11.65 16.84
CA LYS A 49 -10.26 10.40 17.33
C LYS A 49 -9.21 9.41 17.83
N LEU A 50 -8.11 9.23 17.09
CA LEU A 50 -7.03 8.32 17.47
C LEU A 50 -6.30 8.80 18.75
N VAL A 51 -6.02 10.09 18.88
CA VAL A 51 -5.38 10.66 20.08
C VAL A 51 -6.28 10.49 21.31
N ASN A 52 -7.58 10.72 21.16
CA ASN A 52 -8.54 10.50 22.24
C ASN A 52 -8.66 9.02 22.62
N PHE A 53 -8.66 8.13 21.63
CA PHE A 53 -8.64 6.69 21.86
C PHE A 53 -7.38 6.23 22.60
N ALA A 54 -6.19 6.66 22.16
CA ALA A 54 -4.93 6.37 22.84
C ALA A 54 -4.94 6.84 24.29
N ARG A 55 -5.40 8.08 24.54
CA ARG A 55 -5.55 8.62 25.89
C ARG A 55 -6.47 7.76 26.76
N SER A 56 -7.58 7.26 26.20
CA SER A 56 -8.51 6.39 26.93
C SER A 56 -7.88 5.04 27.35
N ARG A 57 -6.82 4.62 26.66
CA ARG A 57 -6.02 3.44 26.97
C ARG A 57 -4.74 3.76 27.74
N ASN A 58 -4.61 4.97 28.27
CA ASN A 58 -3.42 5.45 28.97
C ASN A 58 -2.13 5.42 28.12
N VAL A 59 -2.27 5.57 26.79
CA VAL A 59 -1.17 5.66 25.82
C VAL A 59 -1.05 7.10 25.33
N THR A 60 0.18 7.62 25.26
CA THR A 60 0.41 8.94 24.67
C THR A 60 0.65 8.79 23.17
N LEU A 61 -0.19 9.45 22.36
CA LEU A 61 -0.08 9.47 20.89
C LEU A 61 0.12 10.91 20.39
N GLU A 62 1.17 11.12 19.61
CA GLU A 62 1.33 12.29 18.75
C GLU A 62 0.93 11.92 17.32
N PHE A 63 -0.04 12.63 16.75
CA PHE A 63 -0.49 12.44 15.38
C PHE A 63 -0.03 13.61 14.50
N ARG A 64 0.59 13.31 13.36
CA ARG A 64 1.05 14.31 12.39
C ARG A 64 0.60 13.92 10.99
N VAL A 65 0.09 14.90 10.25
CA VAL A 65 -0.15 14.78 8.81
C VAL A 65 0.98 15.51 8.08
N VAL A 66 1.53 14.88 7.05
CA VAL A 66 2.49 15.49 6.14
C VAL A 66 1.90 15.47 4.75
N SER A 67 1.72 16.64 4.15
CA SER A 67 1.28 16.73 2.76
C SER A 67 2.37 16.21 1.83
N SER A 68 2.04 15.20 1.04
CA SER A 68 2.82 14.75 -0.10
C SER A 68 2.20 15.31 -1.38
N SER A 69 2.95 16.13 -2.10
CA SER A 69 2.66 16.44 -3.50
C SER A 69 3.29 15.35 -4.37
N TYR A 70 2.64 14.19 -4.46
CA TYR A 70 3.01 13.23 -5.50
C TYR A 70 2.30 13.62 -6.77
N THR A 71 2.81 14.62 -7.48
CA THR A 71 2.29 14.91 -8.81
C THR A 71 2.80 13.81 -9.74
N ASN A 72 1.89 12.95 -10.21
CA ASN A 72 2.18 12.10 -11.37
C ASN A 72 2.45 12.95 -12.63
N ASP A 73 2.15 14.24 -12.57
CA ASP A 73 2.35 15.20 -13.64
C ASP A 73 3.24 16.38 -13.22
N GLU A 74 4.11 16.77 -14.14
CA GLU A 74 4.81 18.07 -14.18
C GLU A 74 5.96 18.30 -13.17
N THR A 75 7.09 17.65 -13.43
CA THR A 75 8.31 18.31 -13.98
C THR A 75 9.52 17.39 -13.84
N LEU A 76 9.67 16.45 -14.78
CA LEU A 76 10.96 15.91 -15.29
C LEU A 76 10.64 14.97 -16.45
N SER A 77 10.63 15.58 -17.64
CA SER A 77 10.32 14.98 -18.92
C SER A 77 11.09 13.67 -19.20
N ASN A 78 10.41 12.77 -19.90
CA ASN A 78 10.86 11.53 -20.56
C ASN A 78 10.84 10.21 -19.76
N SER A 79 9.92 9.35 -20.22
CA SER A 79 10.06 7.89 -20.42
C SER A 79 10.62 7.10 -19.24
N ASN A 80 9.80 6.32 -18.54
CA ASN A 80 10.30 5.48 -17.45
C ASN A 80 11.20 6.26 -16.47
N SER A 81 10.79 7.45 -15.99
CA SER A 81 11.68 8.46 -15.36
C SER A 81 12.87 7.87 -14.60
N TYR A 82 13.99 7.82 -15.32
CA TYR A 82 15.25 7.29 -14.88
C TYR A 82 16.09 8.45 -14.36
N VAL A 83 16.41 8.47 -13.06
CA VAL A 83 17.36 9.47 -12.54
C VAL A 83 18.75 9.13 -13.08
N HIS A 84 19.34 10.05 -13.86
CA HIS A 84 20.73 9.96 -14.27
C HIS A 84 21.63 10.24 -13.05
N GLU A 85 22.15 9.20 -12.41
CA GLU A 85 23.22 9.33 -11.43
C GLU A 85 24.56 9.29 -12.19
N SER A 86 25.12 10.46 -12.51
CA SER A 86 26.43 10.56 -13.16
C SER A 86 27.54 10.27 -12.15
N ILE A 87 27.92 9.00 -12.03
CA ILE A 87 29.13 8.63 -11.28
C ILE A 87 30.34 9.16 -12.07
N SER A 88 30.98 10.20 -11.56
CA SER A 88 32.23 10.73 -12.10
C SER A 88 33.38 9.77 -11.82
N SER A 89 33.58 8.77 -12.67
CA SER A 89 34.90 8.19 -12.99
C SER A 89 34.77 7.21 -14.17
N SER A 90 35.86 7.04 -14.90
CA SER A 90 35.97 6.49 -16.26
C SER A 90 35.37 5.08 -16.46
N ALA A 91 34.11 5.02 -16.91
CA ALA A 91 33.47 4.04 -17.80
C ALA A 91 31.94 4.17 -17.62
N ALA A 92 31.34 5.20 -18.22
CA ALA A 92 29.95 5.57 -17.95
C ALA A 92 28.96 4.51 -18.49
N THR A 93 28.45 3.66 -17.60
CA THR A 93 27.22 2.89 -17.83
C THR A 93 26.08 3.71 -17.26
N THR A 94 25.19 4.23 -18.11
CA THR A 94 24.01 4.97 -17.67
C THR A 94 23.04 4.02 -16.97
N THR A 95 23.00 4.02 -15.64
CA THR A 95 22.00 3.25 -14.88
C THR A 95 20.72 4.05 -14.78
N ILE A 96 19.67 3.44 -15.29
CA ILE A 96 18.40 4.08 -15.55
C ILE A 96 17.51 3.64 -14.36
N THR A 97 17.20 4.54 -13.39
CA THR A 97 16.51 4.18 -12.12
C THR A 97 15.09 4.76 -12.00
N SER A 98 14.06 3.92 -11.92
CA SER A 98 12.65 4.36 -11.78
C SER A 98 12.37 5.10 -10.46
N LEU A 99 11.37 6.01 -10.44
CA LEU A 99 10.92 6.70 -9.23
C LEU A 99 10.58 5.77 -8.07
N ARG A 100 9.94 4.63 -8.35
CA ARG A 100 9.67 3.63 -7.32
C ARG A 100 10.98 3.10 -6.72
N SER A 101 12.00 2.84 -7.52
CA SER A 101 13.31 2.40 -7.02
C SER A 101 13.99 3.51 -6.22
N LEU A 102 13.84 4.78 -6.62
CA LEU A 102 14.31 5.93 -5.85
C LEU A 102 13.61 6.03 -4.49
N PHE A 103 12.28 5.85 -4.44
CA PHE A 103 11.51 5.81 -3.21
C PHE A 103 12.01 4.73 -2.25
N HIS A 104 12.27 3.51 -2.76
CA HIS A 104 12.80 2.43 -1.92
C HIS A 104 14.22 2.75 -1.40
N LYS A 105 15.08 3.39 -2.21
CA LYS A 105 16.39 3.89 -1.76
C LYS A 105 16.25 4.96 -0.68
N ALA A 106 15.33 5.92 -0.86
CA ALA A 106 15.05 6.96 0.12
C ALA A 106 14.51 6.36 1.43
N LEU A 107 13.58 5.41 1.33
CA LEU A 107 13.06 4.65 2.47
C LEU A 107 14.17 3.91 3.20
N ARG A 108 15.10 3.27 2.47
CA ARG A 108 16.27 2.62 3.06
C ARG A 108 17.21 3.62 3.74
N GLY A 109 17.35 4.82 3.18
CA GLY A 109 18.15 5.91 3.74
C GLY A 109 17.62 6.47 5.07
N LEU A 110 16.34 6.22 5.41
CA LEU A 110 15.78 6.52 6.74
C LEU A 110 16.25 5.54 7.83
N ASP A 111 16.98 4.49 7.44
CA ASP A 111 17.43 3.40 8.31
C ASP A 111 16.31 2.81 9.20
N PRO A 112 15.17 2.38 8.61
CA PRO A 112 14.04 1.89 9.38
C PRO A 112 14.34 0.55 10.05
N THR A 113 13.88 0.38 11.28
CA THR A 113 13.99 -0.90 12.01
C THR A 113 13.18 -2.01 11.34
N LEU A 114 11.98 -1.69 10.87
CA LEU A 114 11.07 -2.61 10.19
C LEU A 114 10.27 -1.85 9.15
N VAL A 115 10.02 -2.47 8.01
CA VAL A 115 9.07 -1.99 7.01
C VAL A 115 8.05 -3.10 6.81
N VAL A 116 6.77 -2.79 7.06
CA VAL A 116 5.65 -3.69 6.76
C VAL A 116 5.10 -3.31 5.40
N LEU A 117 5.13 -4.25 4.45
CA LEU A 117 4.57 -4.10 3.11
C LEU A 117 3.31 -4.96 3.00
N VAL A 118 2.19 -4.33 2.68
CA VAL A 118 0.93 -5.00 2.36
C VAL A 118 0.60 -4.63 0.93
N ASP A 119 0.56 -5.62 0.05
CA ASP A 119 0.30 -5.43 -1.37
C ASP A 119 -0.44 -6.64 -1.94
N GLU A 120 -1.00 -6.46 -3.11
CA GLU A 120 -1.68 -7.51 -3.86
C GLU A 120 -0.67 -8.48 -4.50
N ASP A 121 -1.01 -9.77 -4.51
CA ASP A 121 -0.14 -10.81 -5.05
C ASP A 121 -0.33 -11.00 -6.58
N VAL A 122 -0.10 -9.92 -7.33
CA VAL A 122 -0.19 -9.90 -8.79
C VAL A 122 0.92 -9.07 -9.40
N ASP A 123 1.43 -9.48 -10.57
CA ASP A 123 2.35 -8.66 -11.35
C ASP A 123 1.61 -8.03 -12.54
N LEU A 124 1.43 -6.71 -12.46
CA LEU A 124 0.79 -5.87 -13.49
C LEU A 124 1.79 -4.90 -14.15
N THR A 125 3.09 -5.15 -13.99
CA THR A 125 4.15 -4.23 -14.47
C THR A 125 4.43 -4.35 -15.95
N SER A 126 4.17 -5.52 -16.56
CA SER A 126 4.57 -5.85 -17.93
C SER A 126 4.21 -4.76 -18.96
N SER A 127 5.14 -4.44 -19.87
CA SER A 127 4.86 -3.58 -21.02
C SER A 127 4.06 -4.29 -22.12
N ASN A 128 4.00 -5.62 -22.11
CA ASN A 128 3.24 -6.40 -23.08
C ASN A 128 1.77 -6.54 -22.66
N LEU A 129 0.86 -6.01 -23.50
CA LEU A 129 -0.60 -6.02 -23.25
C LEU A 129 -1.16 -7.42 -23.01
N VAL A 130 -0.80 -8.41 -23.83
CA VAL A 130 -1.32 -9.79 -23.69
C VAL A 130 -0.93 -10.39 -22.34
N SER A 131 0.30 -10.12 -21.89
CA SER A 131 0.79 -10.57 -20.59
C SER A 131 0.03 -9.89 -19.45
N ARG A 132 -0.20 -8.57 -19.54
CA ARG A 132 -1.01 -7.84 -18.56
C ARG A 132 -2.45 -8.33 -18.51
N LEU A 133 -3.08 -8.51 -19.67
CA LEU A 133 -4.45 -9.01 -19.76
C LEU A 133 -4.58 -10.39 -19.12
N ARG A 134 -3.60 -11.28 -19.33
CA ARG A 134 -3.55 -12.59 -18.68
C ARG A 134 -3.41 -12.47 -17.16
N SER A 135 -2.48 -11.63 -16.67
CA SER A 135 -2.31 -11.42 -15.22
C SER A 135 -3.57 -10.82 -14.59
N ALA A 136 -4.14 -9.79 -15.21
CA ALA A 136 -5.37 -9.13 -14.79
C ALA A 136 -6.54 -10.11 -14.74
N PHE A 137 -6.74 -10.91 -15.79
CA PHE A 137 -7.79 -11.93 -15.83
C PHE A 137 -7.62 -12.98 -14.74
N ASN A 138 -6.39 -13.44 -14.47
CA ASN A 138 -6.13 -14.45 -13.46
C ASN A 138 -6.34 -13.96 -12.03
N TYR A 139 -6.22 -12.66 -11.79
CA TYR A 139 -6.24 -12.06 -10.45
C TYR A 139 -7.53 -11.28 -10.16
N LEU A 140 -7.92 -10.34 -11.02
CA LEU A 140 -8.95 -9.33 -10.73
C LEU A 140 -10.39 -9.90 -10.69
N TRP A 141 -10.61 -11.14 -11.14
CA TRP A 141 -11.89 -11.81 -10.92
C TRP A 141 -12.09 -12.20 -9.44
N ILE A 142 -11.01 -12.46 -8.69
CA ILE A 142 -11.04 -12.86 -7.28
C ILE A 142 -11.65 -11.76 -6.39
N PRO A 143 -11.18 -10.50 -6.41
CA PRO A 143 -11.83 -9.45 -5.64
C PRO A 143 -13.28 -9.25 -6.07
N TYR A 144 -13.60 -9.42 -7.36
CA TYR A 144 -14.99 -9.32 -7.84
C TYR A 144 -15.92 -10.37 -7.21
N ASP A 145 -15.47 -11.64 -7.16
CA ASP A 145 -16.20 -12.75 -6.54
C ASP A 145 -16.29 -12.61 -5.01
N THR A 146 -15.24 -12.05 -4.42
CA THR A 146 -15.18 -11.69 -2.99
C THR A 146 -16.25 -10.67 -2.65
N GLU A 147 -16.31 -9.54 -3.36
CA GLU A 147 -17.32 -8.51 -3.13
C GLU A 147 -18.75 -9.00 -3.38
N GLU A 148 -18.95 -9.89 -4.36
CA GLU A 148 -20.25 -10.52 -4.58
C GLU A 148 -20.71 -11.38 -3.40
N THR A 149 -19.77 -12.04 -2.73
CA THR A 149 -20.02 -12.90 -1.57
C THR A 149 -20.33 -12.09 -0.31
N PHE A 150 -19.61 -10.98 -0.07
CA PHE A 150 -19.70 -10.23 1.17
C PHE A 150 -20.68 -9.06 1.15
N LEU A 151 -20.95 -8.46 -0.02
CA LEU A 151 -21.77 -7.25 -0.10
C LEU A 151 -23.16 -7.50 -0.71
N PRO A 152 -24.23 -6.99 -0.08
CA PRO A 152 -25.58 -7.13 -0.61
C PRO A 152 -25.71 -6.56 -2.03
N ARG A 153 -26.40 -7.30 -2.91
CA ARG A 153 -26.72 -6.84 -4.27
C ARG A 153 -27.44 -5.50 -4.20
N GLY A 154 -27.00 -4.56 -5.03
CA GLY A 154 -27.58 -3.21 -5.11
C GLY A 154 -27.16 -2.25 -3.99
N SER A 155 -26.30 -2.66 -3.05
CA SER A 155 -25.75 -1.73 -2.04
C SER A 155 -24.81 -0.71 -2.70
N LYS A 156 -24.83 0.53 -2.22
CA LYS A 156 -23.91 1.59 -2.71
C LYS A 156 -22.45 1.23 -2.47
N GLN A 157 -22.17 0.60 -1.33
CA GLN A 157 -20.83 0.12 -0.99
C GLN A 157 -20.31 -0.83 -2.06
N ARG A 158 -21.11 -1.82 -2.47
CA ARG A 158 -20.74 -2.75 -3.55
C ARG A 158 -20.48 -2.04 -4.87
N GLN A 159 -21.34 -1.10 -5.24
CA GLN A 159 -21.16 -0.33 -6.48
C GLN A 159 -19.85 0.47 -6.47
N TRP A 160 -19.44 1.02 -5.33
CA TRP A 160 -18.16 1.72 -5.21
C TRP A 160 -16.96 0.79 -5.35
N TYR A 161 -16.99 -0.40 -4.73
CA TYR A 161 -15.93 -1.39 -4.90
C TYR A 161 -15.86 -1.94 -6.34
N GLU A 162 -17.01 -2.24 -6.95
CA GLU A 162 -17.06 -2.69 -8.35
C GLU A 162 -16.54 -1.61 -9.31
N ALA A 163 -16.84 -0.34 -9.05
CA ALA A 163 -16.31 0.78 -9.84
C ALA A 163 -14.79 0.94 -9.68
N ASP A 164 -14.25 0.74 -8.47
CA ASP A 164 -12.80 0.76 -8.23
C ASP A 164 -12.08 -0.36 -8.99
N ILE A 165 -12.61 -1.58 -8.94
CA ILE A 165 -12.05 -2.70 -9.71
C ILE A 165 -12.14 -2.43 -11.22
N CYS A 166 -13.25 -1.87 -11.71
CA CYS A 166 -13.40 -1.48 -13.11
C CYS A 166 -12.34 -0.45 -13.52
N TRP A 167 -12.17 0.61 -12.73
CA TRP A 167 -11.17 1.64 -12.99
C TRP A 167 -9.75 1.05 -13.03
N LYS A 168 -9.44 0.13 -12.11
CA LYS A 168 -8.16 -0.59 -12.09
C LYS A 168 -7.95 -1.45 -13.35
N ILE A 169 -8.97 -2.18 -13.79
CA ILE A 169 -8.93 -2.95 -15.04
C ILE A 169 -8.65 -2.03 -16.23
N GLU A 170 -9.38 -0.92 -16.35
CA GLU A 170 -9.18 0.07 -17.40
C GLU A 170 -7.76 0.61 -17.39
N ASN A 171 -7.24 1.00 -16.21
CA ASN A 171 -5.89 1.53 -16.08
C ASN A 171 -4.81 0.49 -16.42
N VAL A 172 -5.03 -0.79 -16.15
CA VAL A 172 -4.09 -1.87 -16.51
C VAL A 172 -4.07 -2.12 -18.02
N ILE A 173 -5.21 -1.98 -18.70
CA ILE A 173 -5.38 -2.39 -20.10
C ILE A 173 -5.12 -1.25 -21.08
N ASP A 174 -5.73 -0.09 -20.86
CA ASP A 174 -5.86 0.98 -21.86
C ASP A 174 -4.64 1.92 -21.90
N PRO A 175 -4.28 2.64 -20.82
CA PRO A 175 -3.16 3.55 -20.89
C PRO A 175 -1.81 2.82 -20.92
N GLU A 176 -0.84 3.45 -21.59
CA GLU A 176 0.55 3.00 -21.64
C GLU A 176 1.48 4.07 -21.08
N GLY A 177 2.73 3.70 -20.82
CA GLY A 177 3.73 4.65 -20.32
C GLY A 177 3.35 5.28 -18.98
N VAL A 178 3.50 6.60 -18.85
CA VAL A 178 3.31 7.32 -17.58
C VAL A 178 1.85 7.43 -17.14
N GLN A 179 0.90 7.31 -18.08
CA GLN A 179 -0.54 7.44 -17.80
C GLN A 179 -1.11 6.19 -17.13
N ARG A 180 -0.48 5.03 -17.32
CA ARG A 180 -0.79 3.85 -16.52
C ARG A 180 -0.20 4.04 -15.13
N VAL A 181 -0.99 3.91 -14.09
CA VAL A 181 -0.56 4.11 -12.70
C VAL A 181 -0.66 2.81 -11.89
N GLU A 182 -1.63 1.95 -12.22
CA GLU A 182 -1.89 0.64 -11.63
C GLU A 182 -0.84 -0.39 -12.09
N ARG A 183 0.32 -0.35 -11.43
CA ARG A 183 1.40 -1.31 -11.59
C ARG A 183 1.76 -1.90 -10.25
N VAL A 184 0.98 -2.91 -9.86
CA VAL A 184 1.28 -3.76 -8.71
C VAL A 184 2.51 -4.60 -9.03
N GLU A 185 3.44 -4.66 -8.08
CA GLU A 185 4.70 -5.38 -8.24
C GLU A 185 4.97 -6.31 -7.06
N ARG A 186 5.71 -7.38 -7.31
CA ARG A 186 6.14 -8.31 -6.25
C ARG A 186 7.25 -7.69 -5.39
N VAL A 187 7.55 -8.33 -4.26
CA VAL A 187 8.58 -7.97 -3.27
C VAL A 187 10.02 -7.80 -3.80
N GLN A 188 10.29 -8.14 -5.06
CA GLN A 188 11.63 -8.09 -5.66
C GLN A 188 12.28 -6.70 -5.56
N ARG A 189 11.50 -5.61 -5.65
CA ARG A 189 12.06 -4.26 -5.54
C ARG A 189 12.58 -3.94 -4.13
N MET A 190 11.95 -4.45 -3.08
CA MET A 190 12.47 -4.35 -1.71
C MET A 190 13.85 -5.00 -1.59
N ARG A 191 14.03 -6.19 -2.18
CA ARG A 191 15.33 -6.89 -2.21
C ARG A 191 16.39 -6.07 -2.95
N ASN A 192 16.03 -5.48 -4.10
CA ASN A 192 16.94 -4.63 -4.87
C ASN A 192 17.36 -3.34 -4.13
N ALA A 193 16.56 -2.89 -3.16
CA ALA A 193 16.87 -1.76 -2.28
C ALA A 193 17.56 -2.18 -0.97
N ASN A 194 18.11 -3.40 -0.92
CA ASN A 194 18.82 -3.97 0.23
C ASN A 194 17.95 -4.18 1.48
N PHE A 195 16.64 -4.34 1.32
CA PHE A 195 15.80 -4.88 2.39
C PHE A 195 15.88 -6.41 2.41
N GLN A 196 15.79 -6.97 3.61
CA GLN A 196 15.71 -8.41 3.83
C GLN A 196 14.31 -8.76 4.33
N GLY A 197 13.78 -9.87 3.83
CA GLY A 197 12.51 -10.39 4.32
C GLY A 197 12.66 -10.94 5.74
N VAL A 198 11.70 -10.63 6.60
CA VAL A 198 11.58 -11.20 7.94
C VAL A 198 10.29 -12.03 7.95
N GLY A 199 10.40 -13.32 8.26
CA GLY A 199 9.25 -14.21 8.38
C GLY A 199 8.40 -13.86 9.61
N PHE A 200 7.11 -14.19 9.55
CA PHE A 200 6.23 -14.07 10.71
C PHE A 200 6.52 -15.19 11.72
N GLY A 201 6.43 -14.87 13.01
CA GLY A 201 6.52 -15.88 14.07
C GLY A 201 5.28 -16.77 14.13
N GLU A 202 5.40 -17.95 14.75
CA GLU A 202 4.28 -18.90 14.89
C GLU A 202 3.06 -18.26 15.59
N GLU A 203 3.29 -17.37 16.55
CA GLU A 203 2.25 -16.63 17.27
C GLU A 203 1.36 -15.81 16.32
N CYS A 204 1.93 -15.23 15.26
CA CYS A 204 1.18 -14.46 14.28
C CYS A 204 0.20 -15.36 13.50
N VAL A 205 0.61 -16.57 13.14
CA VAL A 205 -0.28 -17.54 12.47
C VAL A 205 -1.44 -17.94 13.39
N VAL A 206 -1.17 -18.07 14.70
CA VAL A 206 -2.20 -18.36 15.71
C VAL A 206 -3.17 -17.18 15.88
N GLU A 207 -2.70 -15.94 15.75
CA GLU A 207 -3.54 -14.74 15.84
C GLU A 207 -4.41 -14.53 14.59
N VAL A 208 -3.87 -14.79 13.40
CA VAL A 208 -4.58 -14.58 12.13
C VAL A 208 -5.61 -15.68 11.86
N LYS A 209 -5.37 -16.93 12.28
CA LYS A 209 -6.28 -18.06 12.04
C LYS A 209 -7.73 -17.80 12.51
N PRO A 210 -7.99 -17.40 13.77
CA PRO A 210 -9.34 -17.07 14.24
C PRO A 210 -10.02 -15.96 13.44
N MET A 211 -9.24 -14.98 12.92
CA MET A 211 -9.78 -13.91 12.09
C MET A 211 -10.30 -14.45 10.75
N LEU A 212 -9.64 -15.47 10.20
CA LEU A 212 -10.07 -16.15 8.97
C LEU A 212 -11.22 -17.13 9.22
N ASP A 213 -11.20 -17.85 10.33
CA ASP A 213 -12.26 -18.80 10.71
C ASP A 213 -13.62 -18.11 10.93
N GLY A 214 -13.60 -16.83 11.34
CA GLY A 214 -14.79 -15.98 11.43
C GLY A 214 -15.30 -15.46 10.08
N THR A 215 -14.60 -15.75 8.99
CA THR A 215 -14.90 -15.32 7.61
C THR A 215 -15.32 -16.53 6.77
N CYS A 216 -15.35 -16.43 5.44
CA CYS A 216 -15.77 -17.51 4.57
C CYS A 216 -14.79 -18.70 4.56
N CYS A 217 -15.33 -19.92 4.48
CA CYS A 217 -14.63 -21.20 4.59
C CYS A 217 -13.54 -21.50 3.53
N TRP A 218 -13.38 -20.63 2.53
CA TRP A 218 -12.40 -20.77 1.44
C TRP A 218 -11.17 -19.87 1.62
N MET A 219 -11.12 -19.05 2.68
CA MET A 219 -9.95 -18.24 3.01
C MET A 219 -8.89 -19.05 3.77
N GLY A 220 -7.61 -18.74 3.53
CA GLY A 220 -6.49 -19.41 4.19
C GLY A 220 -5.21 -18.57 4.17
N ILE A 221 -4.19 -19.05 4.88
CA ILE A 221 -2.86 -18.44 4.95
C ILE A 221 -1.88 -19.32 4.18
N GLU A 222 -1.10 -18.71 3.28
CA GLU A 222 -0.02 -19.37 2.58
C GLU A 222 1.29 -18.59 2.81
N GLU A 223 2.34 -19.29 3.24
CA GLU A 223 3.70 -18.74 3.29
C GLU A 223 4.42 -19.04 1.97
N ARG A 224 4.76 -17.99 1.21
CA ARG A 224 5.55 -18.13 -0.01
C ARG A 224 7.04 -18.07 0.30
N ARG A 225 7.74 -19.19 0.08
CA ARG A 225 9.20 -19.32 0.20
C ARG A 225 9.93 -18.72 -1.00
#